data_AF-A0A7C4EQ32-F1
#
_entry.id   AF-A0A7C4EQ32-F1
#
_cell.length_a   1.000
_cell.length_b   1.000
_cell.length_c   1.000
_cell.angle_alpha   90.00
_cell.angle_beta   90.00
_cell.angle_gamma   90.00
#
_symmetry.space_group_name_H-M   'P 1'
#
loop_
_entity.id
_entity.type
_entity.pdbx_description
1 polymer ?
#
loop_
_entity_poly.entity_id
_entity_poly.type
_entity_poly.pdbx_seq_one_letter_code
_entity_poly.pdbx_strand_id
1 'polypeptide(L)' 'MIHKKTRLTLVQRQEIYRAYHTQKKRVAELAREYQVSRPTIYKILARGRHRD' A
#
# COMPACT_ATOMS: atom_id res chain seq x y z
N MET A 1 -10.19 5.74 -15.76
CA MET A 1 -10.86 4.86 -14.77
C MET A 1 -10.52 5.40 -13.38
N ILE A 2 -11.41 6.21 -12.80
CA ILE A 2 -11.22 6.81 -11.47
C ILE A 2 -11.65 5.76 -10.46
N HIS A 3 -10.71 5.07 -9.83
CA HIS A 3 -11.03 4.19 -8.70
C HIS A 3 -11.45 5.06 -7.52
N LYS A 4 -12.77 5.11 -7.30
CA LYS A 4 -13.48 5.94 -6.33
C LYS A 4 -13.13 5.47 -4.92
N LYS A 5 -11.97 5.92 -4.42
CA LYS A 5 -11.50 5.86 -3.02
C LYS A 5 -11.95 4.60 -2.26
N THR A 6 -11.34 3.45 -2.54
CA THR A 6 -11.26 2.36 -1.55
C THR A 6 -10.47 2.92 -0.37
N ARG A 7 -11.15 3.29 0.72
CA ARG A 7 -10.48 3.80 1.92
C ARG A 7 -9.72 2.64 2.56
N LEU A 8 -8.44 2.52 2.23
CA LEU A 8 -7.53 1.63 2.95
C LEU A 8 -7.53 2.02 4.43
N THR A 9 -7.85 1.06 5.28
CA THR A 9 -7.79 1.21 6.73
C THR A 9 -6.35 1.39 7.18
N LEU A 10 -6.14 1.96 8.38
CA LEU A 10 -4.80 2.15 8.92
C LEU A 10 -4.05 0.82 9.04
N VAL A 11 -4.76 -0.23 9.45
CA VAL A 11 -4.23 -1.60 9.58
C VAL A 11 -3.74 -2.11 8.22
N GLN A 12 -4.55 -2.01 7.17
CA GLN A 12 -4.16 -2.44 5.82
C GLN A 12 -2.93 -1.70 5.30
N ARG A 13 -2.78 -0.41 5.62
CA ARG A 13 -1.57 0.35 5.24
C ARG A 13 -0.32 -0.18 5.92
N GLN A 14 -0.42 -0.54 7.20
CA GLN A 14 0.68 -1.17 7.94
C GLN A 14 0.99 -2.57 7.40
N GLU A 15 -0.03 -3.34 7.04
CA GLU A 15 0.14 -4.65 6.38
C GLU A 15 0.86 -4.51 5.04
N ILE A 16 0.47 -3.55 4.18
CA ILE A 16 1.16 -3.26 2.92
C ILE A 16 2.64 -2.95 3.16
N TYR A 17 2.94 -2.12 4.17
CA TYR A 17 4.32 -1.78 4.51
C TYR A 17 5.12 -3.01 4.97
N ARG A 18 4.55 -3.82 5.86
CA ARG A 18 5.17 -5.07 6.33
C ARG A 18 5.35 -6.07 5.19
N ALA A 19 4.34 -6.27 4.35
CA ALA A 19 4.41 -7.18 3.21
C ALA A 19 5.51 -6.77 2.21
N TYR A 20 5.70 -5.47 1.98
CA TYR A 20 6.79 -4.97 1.13
C TYR A 20 8.17 -5.19 1.76
N HIS A 21 8.35 -4.86 3.05
CA HIS A 21 9.66 -4.91 3.70
C HIS A 21 10.08 -6.31 4.14
N THR A 22 9.15 -7.08 4.71
CA THR A 22 9.40 -8.40 5.31
C THR A 22 9.21 -9.53 4.31
N GLN A 23 8.13 -9.48 3.52
CA GLN A 23 7.81 -10.54 2.54
C GLN A 23 8.37 -10.25 1.14
N LYS A 24 9.00 -9.09 0.92
CA LYS A 24 9.55 -8.65 -0.38
C LYS A 24 8.54 -8.70 -1.54
N LYS A 25 7.23 -8.59 -1.25
CA LYS A 25 6.18 -8.54 -2.29
C LYS A 25 6.41 -7.37 -3.24
N ARG A 26 6.14 -7.58 -4.53
CA ARG A 26 6.30 -6.50 -5.54
C ARG A 26 5.16 -5.49 -5.41
N VAL A 27 5.45 -4.22 -5.71
CA VAL A 27 4.45 -3.13 -5.69
C VAL A 27 3.25 -3.41 -6.60
N ALA A 28 3.48 -4.09 -7.74
CA ALA A 28 2.41 -4.46 -8.67
C ALA A 28 1.45 -5.51 -8.08
N GLU A 29 1.96 -6.44 -7.28
CA GLU A 29 1.14 -7.45 -6.60
C GLU A 29 0.33 -6.81 -5.48
N LEU A 30 0.96 -5.98 -4.65
CA LEU A 30 0.28 -5.22 -3.59
C LEU A 30 -0.83 -4.32 -4.15
N ALA A 31 -0.58 -3.67 -5.30
CA ALA A 31 -1.60 -2.87 -5.98
C ALA A 31 -2.81 -3.71 -6.42
N ARG A 32 -2.60 -4.93 -6.92
CA ARG A 32 -3.68 -5.85 -7.31
C ARG A 32 -4.43 -6.40 -6.09
N GLU A 33 -3.69 -6.88 -5.09
CA GLU A 33 -4.21 -7.51 -3.87
C GLU A 33 -5.12 -6.56 -3.09
N TYR A 34 -4.68 -5.31 -2.91
CA TYR A 34 -5.42 -4.30 -2.19
C TYR A 34 -6.31 -3.43 -3.09
N GLN A 35 -6.40 -3.75 -4.39
CA GLN A 35 -7.18 -3.01 -5.39
C GLN A 35 -6.92 -1.49 -5.36
N VAL A 36 -5.66 -1.11 -5.22
CA VAL A 36 -5.23 0.29 -5.19
C VAL A 36 -4.24 0.59 -6.30
N SER A 37 -4.17 1.87 -6.67
CA SER A 37 -3.20 2.31 -7.66
C SER A 37 -1.77 2.21 -7.13
N ARG A 38 -0.81 1.89 -8.00
CA ARG A 38 0.62 1.84 -7.65
C ARG A 38 1.13 3.15 -7.00
N PRO A 39 0.72 4.36 -7.43
CA PRO A 39 1.05 5.60 -6.73
C PRO A 39 0.58 5.63 -5.26
N THR A 40 -0.55 4.99 -4.95
CA THR A 40 -1.06 4.88 -3.57
C THR A 40 -0.15 4.00 -2.72
N ILE A 41 0.31 2.87 -3.26
CA ILE A 41 1.30 2.00 -2.58
C ILE A 41 2.59 2.80 -2.31
N TYR A 42 3.12 3.53 -3.29
CA TYR A 42 4.32 4.35 -3.07
C TYR A 42 4.12 5.40 -1.96
N LYS A 43 2.96 6.07 -1.92
CA LYS A 43 2.62 7.02 -0.83
C LYS A 43 2.57 6.33 0.53
N ILE A 44 2.03 5.11 0.61
CA ILE A 44 1.98 4.33 1.85
C ILE A 44 3.39 3.93 2.30
N LEU A 45 4.24 3.47 1.38
CA LEU A 45 5.62 3.10 1.69
C LEU A 45 6.45 4.31 2.13
N ALA A 46 6.28 5.46 1.46
CA ALA A 46 6.94 6.71 1.84
C ALA A 46 6.50 7.19 3.23
N ARG A 47 5.19 7.10 3.55
CA ARG A 47 4.65 7.47 4.86
C ARG A 47 5.03 6.48 5.95
N GLY A 48 5.08 5.18 5.67
CA GLY A 48 5.48 4.17 6.66
C GLY A 48 6.93 4.31 7.13
N ARG A 49 7.81 4.92 6.31
CA ARG A 49 9.18 5.28 6.71
C ARG A 49 9.21 6.47 7.68
N HIS A 50 8.26 7.38 7.57
CA HIS A 50 8.15 8.59 8.39
C HIS A 50 7.09 8.29 9.45
N ARG A 51 7.44 7.55 10.52
CA ARG A 51 6.51 7.15 11.60
C ARG A 51 5.65 8.36 12.05
N ASP A 52 4.37 8.28 11.68
CA ASP A 52 3.23 9.19 11.91
C ASP A 52 3.41 10.69 11.57
#